data_AF-A0A3N5PX84-F1
#
_entry.id   AF-A0A3N5PX84-F1
#
_cell.length_a   1.000
_cell.length_b   1.000
_cell.length_c   1.000
_cell.angle_alpha   90.00
_cell.angle_beta   90.00
_cell.angle_gamma   90.00
#
_symmetry.space_group_name_H-M   'P 1'
#
loop_
_entity.id
_entity.type
_entity.pdbx_description
1 polymer ?
#
loop_
_entity_poly.entity_id
_entity_poly.type
_entity_poly.pdbx_seq_one_letter_code
_entity_poly.pdbx_strand_id
1 'polypeptide(L)'
;MKLYQAKVTVTLRKSILDVQGKTVEHALHSLHMPALSNVRIGKHIELSVHAPDKDRAFELADDACKKLLTNPVMEDYSIEIFEPSTNGVPA
;
A
#
# COMPACT_ATOMS: atom_id res chain seq x y z
N MET A 1 8.30 -11.68 -21.37
CA MET A 1 7.74 -10.89 -20.25
C MET A 1 7.63 -11.80 -19.04
N LYS A 2 8.00 -11.31 -17.86
CA LYS A 2 7.83 -12.00 -16.58
C LYS A 2 6.61 -11.42 -15.85
N LEU A 3 6.04 -12.18 -14.93
CA LEU A 3 4.98 -11.71 -14.04
C LEU A 3 5.61 -11.24 -12.74
N TYR A 4 5.41 -9.98 -12.37
CA TYR A 4 5.86 -9.41 -11.10
C TYR A 4 4.67 -9.16 -10.19
N GLN A 5 4.91 -9.18 -8.88
CA GLN A 5 3.92 -8.75 -7.91
C GLN A 5 4.30 -7.35 -7.43
N ALA A 6 3.42 -6.36 -7.63
CA ALA A 6 3.56 -5.03 -7.05
C ALA A 6 2.67 -4.92 -5.81
N LYS A 7 3.25 -4.49 -4.70
CA LYS A 7 2.50 -4.11 -3.49
C LYS A 7 2.60 -2.61 -3.33
N VAL A 8 1.46 -1.96 -3.18
CA VAL A 8 1.35 -0.51 -3.03
C VAL A 8 0.73 -0.21 -1.68
N THR A 9 1.45 0.53 -0.84
CA THR A 9 0.93 1.06 0.41
C THR A 9 0.57 2.52 0.21
N VAL A 10 -0.68 2.87 0.44
CA VAL A 10 -1.22 4.24 0.29
C VAL A 10 -1.61 4.76 1.66
N THR A 11 -1.17 5.95 2.02
CA THR A 11 -1.48 6.59 3.30
C THR A 11 -1.87 8.04 3.07
N LEU A 12 -2.76 8.59 3.90
CA LEU A 12 -3.00 10.03 3.91
C LEU A 12 -1.70 10.77 4.24
N ARG A 13 -1.44 11.90 3.57
CA ARG A 13 -0.35 12.80 3.90
C ARG A 13 -0.40 13.18 5.37
N LYS A 14 0.77 13.40 6.00
CA LYS A 14 0.88 13.71 7.44
C LYS A 14 0.09 14.95 7.87
N SER A 15 -0.10 15.92 6.97
CA SER A 15 -0.89 17.13 7.21
C SER A 15 -2.39 16.92 7.16
N ILE A 16 -2.86 15.77 6.66
CA ILE A 16 -4.28 15.44 6.55
C ILE A 16 -4.71 14.62 7.78
N LEU A 17 -5.82 15.07 8.39
CA LEU A 17 -6.46 14.36 9.49
C LEU A 17 -7.09 13.07 8.99
N ASP A 18 -6.68 11.96 9.56
CA ASP A 18 -7.29 10.65 9.33
C ASP A 18 -8.42 10.41 10.34
N VAL A 19 -9.66 10.67 9.90
CA VAL A 19 -10.87 10.46 10.72
C VAL A 19 -11.07 8.98 11.05
N GLN A 20 -10.68 8.06 10.15
CA GLN A 20 -10.82 6.63 10.37
C GLN A 20 -9.81 6.15 11.41
N GLY A 21 -8.54 6.54 11.27
CA GLY A 21 -7.49 6.27 12.24
C GLY A 21 -7.84 6.78 13.64
N LYS A 22 -8.39 8.00 13.74
CA LYS A 22 -8.86 8.54 15.03
C LYS A 22 -10.01 7.77 15.65
N THR A 23 -10.95 7.29 14.83
CA THR A 23 -12.06 6.46 15.32
C THR A 23 -11.54 5.14 15.89
N VAL A 24 -10.59 4.50 15.21
CA VAL A 24 -9.98 3.26 15.68
C VAL A 24 -9.12 3.47 16.93
N GLU A 25 -8.36 4.57 17.02
CA GLU A 25 -7.62 4.94 18.22
C GLU A 25 -8.54 5.06 19.45
N HIS A 26 -9.67 5.77 19.33
CA HIS A 26 -10.64 5.87 20.41
C HIS A 26 -11.24 4.51 20.81
N ALA A 27 -11.50 3.63 19.84
CA ALA A 27 -11.97 2.28 20.10
C ALA A 27 -10.92 1.46 20.87
N LEU A 28 -9.64 1.53 20.48
CA LEU A 28 -8.54 0.87 21.19
C LEU A 28 -8.40 1.38 22.63
N HIS A 29 -8.56 2.68 22.86
CA HIS A 29 -8.53 3.25 24.21
C HIS A 29 -9.70 2.74 25.07
N SER A 30 -10.88 2.61 24.48
CA SER A 30 -12.06 2.02 25.14
C SER A 30 -11.85 0.54 25.49
N LEU A 31 -10.97 -0.16 24.77
CA LEU A 31 -10.52 -1.52 25.05
C LEU A 31 -9.35 -1.59 26.04
N HIS A 32 -9.11 -0.53 26.81
CA HIS A 32 -8.04 -0.43 27.81
C HIS A 32 -6.62 -0.56 27.21
N MET A 33 -6.42 -0.08 25.97
CA MET A 33 -5.11 -0.01 25.32
C MET A 33 -4.61 1.44 25.15
N PRO A 34 -4.47 2.24 26.23
CA PRO A 34 -4.16 3.68 26.13
C PRO A 34 -2.75 3.99 25.61
N ALA A 35 -1.84 3.01 25.61
CA ALA A 35 -0.47 3.18 25.09
C ALA A 35 -0.41 3.31 23.56
N LEU A 36 -1.45 2.89 22.84
CA LEU A 36 -1.51 2.98 21.38
C LEU A 36 -2.01 4.36 20.96
N SER A 37 -1.25 5.07 20.15
CA SER A 37 -1.60 6.42 19.69
C SER A 37 -1.08 6.68 18.28
N ASN A 38 -1.61 7.74 17.66
CA ASN A 38 -1.35 8.11 16.28
C ASN A 38 -1.69 6.99 15.28
N VAL A 39 -2.84 6.34 15.47
CA VAL A 39 -3.32 5.30 14.55
C VAL A 39 -3.63 5.96 13.20
N ARG A 40 -3.05 5.39 12.14
CA ARG A 40 -3.32 5.78 10.76
C ARG A 40 -3.79 4.57 9.97
N ILE A 41 -4.80 4.78 9.13
CA ILE A 41 -5.38 3.78 8.26
C ILE A 41 -5.10 4.20 6.82
N GLY A 42 -4.70 3.22 6.03
CA GLY A 42 -4.34 3.39 4.64
C GLY A 42 -4.86 2.23 3.79
N LYS A 43 -4.54 2.26 2.50
CA LYS A 43 -4.87 1.19 1.57
C LYS A 43 -3.63 0.34 1.35
N HIS A 44 -3.82 -0.97 1.25
CA HIS A 44 -2.83 -1.91 0.74
C HIS A 44 -3.38 -2.51 -0.55
N ILE A 45 -2.66 -2.33 -1.65
CA ILE A 45 -3.10 -2.71 -2.99
C ILE A 45 -2.07 -3.68 -3.57
N GLU A 46 -2.54 -4.78 -4.13
CA GLU A 46 -1.70 -5.80 -4.75
C GLU A 46 -2.04 -5.95 -6.23
N LEU A 47 -1.02 -5.91 -7.10
CA LEU A 47 -1.16 -5.93 -8.54
C LEU A 47 -0.21 -6.96 -9.16
N SER A 48 -0.72 -7.75 -10.11
CA SER A 48 0.09 -8.59 -10.98
C SER A 48 0.49 -7.79 -12.22
N VAL A 49 1.80 -7.61 -12.44
CA VAL A 49 2.33 -6.76 -13.52
C VAL A 49 3.15 -7.61 -14.50
N HIS A 50 2.70 -7.72 -15.74
CA HIS A 50 3.49 -8.32 -16.81
C HIS A 50 4.48 -7.28 -17.36
N ALA A 51 5.79 -7.54 -17.21
CA ALA A 51 6.84 -6.62 -17.65
C ALA A 51 8.09 -7.38 -18.14
N PRO A 52 8.96 -6.75 -18.96
CA PRO A 52 10.24 -7.34 -19.33
C PRO A 52 11.20 -7.49 -18.14
N ASP A 53 11.22 -6.50 -17.25
CA ASP A 53 12.13 -6.39 -16.11
C ASP A 53 11.42 -5.71 -14.92
N LYS A 54 12.11 -5.64 -13.78
CA LYS A 54 11.59 -5.09 -12.53
C LYS A 54 11.33 -3.59 -12.62
N ASP A 55 12.20 -2.84 -13.30
CA ASP A 55 12.09 -1.39 -13.43
C ASP A 55 10.86 -1.03 -14.25
N ARG A 56 10.61 -1.75 -15.35
CA ARG A 56 9.41 -1.55 -16.15
C ARG A 56 8.14 -1.96 -15.40
N ALA A 57 8.20 -2.99 -14.55
CA ALA A 57 7.07 -3.33 -13.67
C ALA A 57 6.77 -2.21 -12.67
N PHE A 58 7.81 -1.60 -12.10
CA PHE A 58 7.67 -0.43 -11.23
C PHE A 58 7.04 0.75 -11.95
N GLU A 59 7.54 1.13 -13.13
CA GLU A 59 6.99 2.25 -13.92
C GLU A 59 5.51 2.08 -14.23
N LEU A 60 5.08 0.85 -14.58
CA LEU A 60 3.67 0.56 -14.85
C LEU A 60 2.81 0.67 -13.59
N ALA A 61 3.29 0.16 -12.45
CA ALA A 61 2.60 0.29 -11.17
C ALA A 61 2.52 1.75 -10.69
N ASP A 62 3.60 2.51 -10.89
CA ASP A 62 3.68 3.94 -10.55
C ASP A 62 2.73 4.79 -11.40
N ASP A 63 2.66 4.52 -12.71
CA ASP A 63 1.72 5.17 -13.61
C ASP A 63 0.26 4.87 -13.22
N ALA A 64 -0.05 3.63 -12.84
CA ALA A 64 -1.38 3.26 -12.32
C ALA A 64 -1.72 4.00 -11.02
N CYS A 65 -0.74 4.16 -10.11
CA CYS A 65 -0.90 4.93 -8.88
C CYS A 65 -1.23 6.39 -9.16
N LYS A 66 -0.43 7.06 -10.00
CA LYS A 66 -0.61 8.47 -10.36
C LYS A 66 -1.93 8.75 -11.07
N LYS A 67 -2.41 7.82 -11.89
CA LYS A 67 -3.62 8.02 -12.70
C LYS A 67 -4.91 7.69 -11.98
N LEU A 68 -4.90 6.73 -11.06
CA LEU A 68 -6.15 6.18 -10.53
C LEU A 68 -6.09 5.71 -9.09
N LEU A 69 -5.05 4.97 -8.70
CA LEU A 69 -5.11 4.24 -7.43
C LEU A 69 -4.91 5.15 -6.21
N THR A 70 -4.37 6.34 -6.41
CA THR A 70 -4.11 7.31 -5.34
C THR A 70 -4.69 8.69 -5.68
N ASN A 71 -5.05 9.43 -4.64
CA ASN A 71 -5.35 10.85 -4.76
C ASN A 71 -4.06 11.66 -4.51
N PRO A 72 -3.42 12.24 -5.55
CA PRO A 72 -2.11 12.88 -5.40
C PRO A 72 -2.13 14.12 -4.49
N VAL A 73 -3.30 14.72 -4.25
CA VAL A 73 -3.43 15.88 -3.37
C VAL A 73 -3.41 15.46 -1.90
N MET A 74 -4.04 14.33 -1.57
CA MET A 74 -4.31 13.94 -0.17
C MET A 74 -3.47 12.75 0.31
N GLU A 75 -2.98 11.92 -0.60
CA GLU A 75 -2.36 10.63 -0.30
C GLU A 75 -0.90 10.61 -0.76
N ASP A 76 -0.06 9.95 0.03
CA ASP A 76 1.28 9.49 -0.34
C ASP A 76 1.22 7.97 -0.56
N TYR A 77 2.10 7.43 -1.39
CA TYR A 77 2.21 5.99 -1.60
C TYR A 77 3.65 5.51 -1.75
N SER A 78 3.87 4.22 -1.47
CA SER A 78 5.11 3.50 -1.74
C SER A 78 4.82 2.23 -2.51
N ILE A 79 5.73 1.85 -3.41
CA ILE A 79 5.59 0.64 -4.24
C ILE A 79 6.77 -0.28 -3.97
N GLU A 80 6.47 -1.54 -3.72
CA GLU A 80 7.43 -2.63 -3.63
C GLU A 80 7.17 -3.65 -4.74
N ILE A 81 8.19 -3.93 -5.56
CA ILE A 81 8.10 -4.94 -6.62
C ILE A 81 8.82 -6.20 -6.18
N PHE A 82 8.10 -7.31 -6.22
CA PHE A 82 8.60 -8.65 -5.97
C PHE A 82 8.72 -9.40 -7.28
N GLU A 83 9.84 -10.09 -7.43
CA GLU A 83 10.02 -11.03 -8.54
C GLU A 83 9.00 -12.17 -8.43
N PRO A 84 8.64 -12.81 -9.56
CA PRO A 84 7.82 -14.00 -9.51
C PRO A 84 8.50 -15.01 -8.60
N SER A 85 7.89 -15.31 -7.45
CA SER A 85 8.35 -16.41 -6.63
C SER A 85 8.25 -17.67 -7.49
N THR A 86 9.38 -18.23 -7.91
CA THR A 86 9.45 -19.64 -8.30
C THR A 86 9.33 -20.47 -7.02
N ASN A 87 8.17 -20.43 -6.39
CA ASN A 87 7.75 -21.43 -5.41
C ASN A 87 6.82 -22.34 -6.21
N GLY A 88 7.27 -23.50 -6.68
CA GLY A 88 7.77 -24.55 -5.81
C GLY A 88 6.54 -25.25 -5.25
N VAL A 89 5.86 -26.02 -6.11
CA VAL A 89 4.91 -27.05 -5.67
C VAL A 89 5.72 -28.02 -4.82
N PRO A 90 5.44 -28.16 -3.51
CA PRO A 90 5.89 -29.35 -2.80
C PRO A 90 5.07 -30.52 -3.35
N ALA A 91 5.77 -31.57 -3.78
CA ALA A 91 5.19 -32.85 -4.17
C ALA A 91 4.29 -33.45 -3.05
#